data_AF-A0A8T3WYG8-F1
#
_entry.id   AF-A0A8T3WYG8-F1
#
_cell.length_a   1.000
_cell.length_b   1.000
_cell.length_c   1.000
_cell.angle_alpha   90.00
_cell.angle_beta   90.00
_cell.angle_gamma   90.00
#
_symmetry.space_group_name_H-M   'P 1'
#
loop_
_entity.id
_entity.type
_entity.pdbx_description
1 polymer ?
#
loop_
_entity_poly.entity_id
_entity_poly.type
_entity_poly.pdbx_seq_one_letter_code
_entity_poly.pdbx_strand_id
1 'polypeptide(L)'
;MKPLYKKSEAGLIALIIIIVIVFFFGWLVNVSQRECRTNKDCGSESYCGSDFSCHTYPTIQKTVVQYSLFWPAVVIGLAIVITAIIFNWDKIKHKEIMEEVKETYAKTAVEEPHEAEEIAEPYYKSSNNVKTP
;
A
#
# COMPACT_ATOMS: atom_id res chain seq x y z
N MET A 1 -14.21 78.60 -0.50
CA MET A 1 -13.90 77.17 -0.70
C MET A 1 -14.53 76.72 -2.01
N LYS A 2 -13.72 76.39 -3.03
CA LYS A 2 -14.22 75.88 -4.32
C LYS A 2 -14.10 74.34 -4.33
N PRO A 3 -15.16 73.58 -4.65
CA PRO A 3 -15.10 72.12 -4.62
C PRO A 3 -14.34 71.58 -5.85
N LEU A 4 -13.14 71.03 -5.62
CA LEU A 4 -12.29 70.33 -6.59
C LEU A 4 -12.78 68.87 -6.82
N TYR A 5 -14.06 68.65 -7.09
CA TYR A 5 -14.63 67.30 -7.21
C TYR A 5 -14.99 66.85 -8.64
N LYS A 6 -14.94 67.73 -9.64
CA LYS A 6 -15.42 67.43 -11.01
C LYS A 6 -14.44 66.67 -11.93
N LYS A 7 -13.18 66.50 -11.55
CA LYS A 7 -12.17 65.80 -12.38
C LYS A 7 -11.87 64.37 -11.91
N SER A 8 -12.12 64.05 -10.65
CA SER A 8 -11.97 62.70 -10.08
C SER A 8 -13.13 61.77 -10.44
N GLU A 9 -14.32 62.33 -10.69
CA GLU A 9 -15.50 61.55 -11.10
C GLU A 9 -15.33 60.86 -12.46
N ALA A 10 -14.72 61.53 -13.44
CA ALA A 10 -14.51 60.97 -14.77
C ALA A 10 -13.54 59.77 -14.75
N GLY A 11 -12.48 59.84 -13.94
CA GLY A 11 -11.54 58.73 -13.77
C GLY A 11 -12.18 57.52 -13.07
N LEU A 12 -13.01 57.79 -12.06
CA LEU A 12 -13.73 56.75 -11.33
C LEU A 12 -14.77 56.06 -12.23
N ILE A 13 -15.52 56.82 -13.04
CA ILE A 13 -16.48 56.28 -14.02
C ILE A 13 -15.76 55.42 -15.07
N ALA A 14 -14.64 55.91 -15.63
CA ALA A 14 -13.87 55.15 -16.60
C ALA A 14 -13.34 53.82 -16.02
N LEU A 15 -12.86 53.84 -14.77
CA LEU A 15 -12.38 52.65 -14.08
C LEU A 15 -13.50 51.62 -13.83
N ILE A 16 -14.68 52.08 -13.41
CA ILE A 16 -15.86 51.20 -13.24
C ILE A 16 -16.24 50.56 -14.58
N ILE A 17 -16.29 51.34 -15.66
CA ILE A 17 -16.60 50.82 -17.00
C ILE A 17 -15.62 49.73 -17.40
N ILE A 18 -14.31 49.93 -17.18
CA ILE A 18 -13.28 48.93 -17.47
C ILE A 18 -13.51 47.65 -16.66
N ILE A 19 -13.80 47.76 -15.36
CA ILE A 19 -14.09 46.59 -14.51
C ILE A 19 -15.31 45.82 -15.03
N VAL A 20 -16.39 46.53 -15.37
CA VAL A 20 -17.61 45.92 -15.91
C VAL A 20 -17.31 45.18 -17.20
N ILE A 21 -16.54 45.81 -18.10
CA ILE A 21 -16.12 45.19 -19.37
C ILE A 21 -15.31 43.92 -19.11
N VAL A 22 -14.28 43.98 -18.27
CA VAL A 22 -13.42 42.82 -17.96
C VAL A 22 -14.24 41.68 -17.33
N PHE A 23 -15.16 42.02 -16.42
CA PHE A 23 -16.01 41.02 -15.79
C PHE A 23 -16.98 40.38 -16.80
N PHE A 24 -17.55 41.18 -17.70
CA PHE A 24 -18.45 40.71 -18.74
C PHE A 24 -17.74 39.81 -19.75
N PHE A 25 -16.55 40.21 -20.23
CA PHE A 25 -15.73 39.39 -21.13
C PHE A 25 -15.23 38.12 -20.45
N GLY A 26 -14.77 38.20 -19.19
CA GLY A 26 -14.34 37.03 -18.43
C GLY A 26 -15.46 36.01 -18.23
N TRP A 27 -16.68 36.49 -17.97
CA TRP A 27 -17.85 35.63 -17.87
C TRP A 27 -18.25 35.02 -19.22
N LEU A 28 -18.26 35.83 -20.29
CA LEU A 28 -18.59 35.39 -21.65
C LEU A 28 -17.65 34.26 -22.14
N VAL A 29 -16.33 34.41 -21.89
CA VAL A 29 -15.33 33.40 -22.25
C VAL A 29 -15.57 32.08 -21.50
N ASN A 30 -15.91 32.14 -20.21
CA ASN A 30 -16.18 30.95 -19.40
C ASN A 30 -17.46 30.21 -19.85
N VAL A 31 -18.48 30.95 -20.29
CA VAL A 31 -19.71 30.34 -20.85
C VAL A 31 -19.46 29.76 -22.25
N SER A 32 -18.68 30.44 -23.07
CA SER A 32 -18.40 30.02 -24.46
C SER A 32 -17.47 28.81 -24.57
N GLN A 33 -16.66 28.53 -23.55
CA GLN A 33 -15.73 27.40 -23.56
C GLN A 33 -16.39 26.05 -23.20
N ARG A 34 -17.69 26.04 -22.87
CA ARG A 34 -18.42 24.80 -22.58
C ARG A 34 -18.94 24.19 -23.87
N GLU A 35 -18.39 23.05 -24.25
CA GLU A 35 -18.83 22.29 -25.43
C GLU A 35 -20.04 21.40 -25.10
N CYS A 36 -20.16 20.93 -23.86
CA CYS A 36 -21.25 20.05 -23.42
C CYS A 36 -21.73 20.34 -21.99
N ARG A 37 -23.00 20.03 -21.70
CA ARG A 37 -23.56 20.02 -20.33
C ARG A 37 -23.94 18.62 -19.88
N THR A 38 -24.27 17.76 -20.84
CA THR A 38 -24.70 16.38 -20.62
C THR A 38 -24.07 15.48 -21.67
N ASN A 39 -24.01 14.18 -21.38
CA ASN A 39 -23.48 13.19 -22.34
C ASN A 39 -24.27 13.15 -23.65
N LYS A 40 -25.52 13.63 -23.68
CA LYS A 40 -26.34 13.68 -24.89
C LYS A 40 -25.94 14.80 -25.85
N ASP A 41 -25.19 15.79 -25.36
CA ASP A 41 -24.68 16.89 -26.18
C ASP A 41 -23.46 16.46 -27.00
N CYS A 42 -22.82 15.35 -26.62
CA CYS A 42 -21.69 14.74 -27.31
C CYS A 42 -22.16 13.64 -28.29
N GLY A 43 -21.32 13.31 -29.28
CA GLY A 43 -21.59 12.22 -30.23
C GLY A 43 -21.72 10.84 -29.55
N SER A 44 -22.25 9.85 -30.29
CA SER A 44 -22.58 8.51 -29.75
C SER A 44 -21.39 7.74 -29.15
N GLU A 45 -20.17 8.12 -29.48
CA GLU A 45 -18.92 7.52 -29.00
C GLU A 45 -18.10 8.44 -28.08
N SER A 46 -18.73 9.47 -27.54
CA SER A 46 -18.11 10.43 -26.62
C SER A 46 -18.97 10.67 -25.37
N TYR A 47 -18.34 11.10 -24.28
CA TYR A 47 -18.99 11.52 -23.04
C TYR A 47 -18.59 12.95 -22.66
N CYS A 48 -19.43 13.62 -21.89
CA CYS A 48 -19.13 14.97 -21.40
C CYS A 48 -18.24 14.90 -20.17
N GLY A 49 -17.05 15.48 -20.25
CA GLY A 49 -16.09 15.53 -19.15
C GLY A 49 -16.45 16.58 -18.09
N SER A 50 -15.75 16.51 -16.95
CA SER A 50 -15.87 17.51 -15.88
C SER A 50 -15.35 18.90 -16.29
N ASP A 51 -14.59 18.96 -17.38
CA ASP A 51 -14.08 20.13 -18.07
C ASP A 51 -15.08 20.69 -19.09
N PHE A 52 -16.32 20.17 -19.14
CA PHE A 52 -17.35 20.56 -20.10
C PHE A 52 -16.94 20.36 -21.57
N SER A 53 -15.99 19.46 -21.82
CA SER A 53 -15.51 19.09 -23.16
C SER A 53 -15.92 17.65 -23.49
N CYS A 54 -16.12 17.34 -24.78
CA CYS A 54 -16.48 15.99 -25.21
C CYS A 54 -15.24 15.10 -25.35
N HIS A 55 -15.17 14.03 -24.56
CA HIS A 55 -14.09 13.03 -24.60
C HIS A 55 -14.56 11.75 -25.26
N THR A 56 -13.74 11.14 -26.12
CA THR A 56 -14.07 9.84 -26.73
C THR A 56 -14.02 8.73 -25.69
N TYR A 57 -14.95 7.78 -25.76
CA TYR A 57 -14.84 6.57 -24.95
C TYR A 57 -13.54 5.87 -25.33
N PRO A 58 -12.68 5.49 -24.36
CA PRO A 58 -11.51 4.72 -24.68
C PRO A 58 -11.99 3.42 -25.32
N THR A 59 -11.71 3.24 -26.61
CA THR A 59 -11.85 1.92 -27.22
C THR A 59 -10.91 1.04 -26.42
N ILE A 60 -11.47 0.18 -25.56
CA ILE A 60 -10.72 -0.90 -24.94
C ILE A 60 -10.32 -1.75 -26.13
N GLN A 61 -9.21 -1.39 -26.77
CA GLN A 61 -8.40 -2.36 -27.46
C GLN A 61 -8.22 -3.40 -26.37
N LYS A 62 -8.83 -4.57 -26.57
CA LYS A 62 -8.46 -5.75 -25.82
C LYS A 62 -7.02 -6.00 -26.21
N THR A 63 -6.10 -5.18 -25.69
CA THR A 63 -4.77 -5.61 -25.41
C THR A 63 -5.07 -6.81 -24.54
N VAL A 64 -4.84 -7.98 -25.12
CA VAL A 64 -4.54 -9.15 -24.32
C VAL A 64 -3.35 -8.65 -23.53
N VAL A 65 -3.61 -8.04 -22.37
CA VAL A 65 -2.59 -7.69 -21.41
C VAL A 65 -2.00 -9.06 -21.17
N GLN A 66 -0.83 -9.32 -21.77
CA GLN A 66 -0.08 -10.52 -21.51
C GLN A 66 0.30 -10.40 -20.05
N TYR A 67 -0.63 -10.75 -19.17
CA TYR A 67 -0.39 -10.91 -17.76
C TYR A 67 0.62 -12.03 -17.69
N SER A 68 1.90 -11.68 -17.73
CA SER A 68 2.98 -12.64 -17.58
C SER A 68 2.95 -13.07 -16.12
N LEU A 69 2.14 -14.09 -15.82
CA LEU A 69 2.07 -14.72 -14.50
C LEU A 69 3.39 -15.40 -14.10
N PHE A 70 4.36 -15.42 -15.02
CA PHE A 70 5.70 -15.94 -14.80
C PHE A 70 6.42 -15.23 -13.65
N TRP A 71 6.47 -13.90 -13.65
CA TRP A 71 7.13 -13.14 -12.58
C TRP A 71 6.51 -13.37 -11.19
N PRO A 72 5.18 -13.26 -10.99
CA PRO A 72 4.58 -13.56 -9.69
C PRO A 72 4.76 -15.03 -9.28
N ALA A 73 4.74 -15.98 -10.22
CA ALA A 73 5.01 -17.39 -9.91
C ALA A 73 6.46 -17.62 -9.42
N VAL A 74 7.45 -16.96 -10.04
CA VAL A 74 8.86 -17.05 -9.62
C VAL A 74 9.06 -16.49 -8.20
N VAL A 75 8.43 -15.36 -7.87
CA VAL A 75 8.53 -14.76 -6.53
C VAL A 75 7.93 -15.69 -5.47
N ILE A 76 6.76 -16.27 -5.73
CA ILE A 76 6.13 -17.24 -4.82
C ILE A 76 7.00 -18.50 -4.69
N GLY A 77 7.54 -19.00 -5.79
CA GLY A 77 8.44 -20.16 -5.79
C GLY A 77 9.70 -19.93 -4.95
N LEU A 78 10.37 -18.79 -5.11
CA LEU A 78 11.54 -18.44 -4.30
C LEU A 78 11.21 -18.32 -2.81
N ALA A 79 10.06 -17.72 -2.46
CA ALA A 79 9.63 -17.61 -1.07
C ALA A 79 9.50 -18.99 -0.41
N ILE A 80 8.86 -19.96 -1.09
CA ILE A 80 8.69 -21.33 -0.57
C ILE A 80 10.05 -22.00 -0.35
N VAL A 81 10.99 -21.87 -1.29
CA VAL A 81 12.33 -22.47 -1.16
C VAL A 81 13.09 -21.87 0.02
N ILE A 82 13.07 -20.55 0.18
CA ILE A 82 13.74 -19.86 1.30
C ILE A 82 13.14 -20.31 2.63
N THR A 83 11.80 -20.35 2.74
CA THR A 83 11.14 -20.81 3.96
C THR A 83 11.48 -22.27 4.29
N ALA A 84 11.55 -23.14 3.29
CA ALA A 84 11.94 -24.54 3.48
C ALA A 84 13.38 -24.69 3.98
N ILE A 85 14.31 -23.86 3.49
CA ILE A 85 15.71 -23.85 3.95
C ILE A 85 15.79 -23.38 5.41
N ILE A 86 15.13 -22.27 5.75
CA ILE A 86 15.13 -21.74 7.12
C ILE A 86 14.56 -22.78 8.10
N PHE A 87 13.44 -23.40 7.76
CA PHE A 87 12.77 -24.36 8.64
C PHE A 87 13.57 -25.67 8.82
N ASN A 88 14.34 -26.07 7.81
CA ASN A 88 15.22 -27.24 7.92
C ASN A 88 16.58 -26.92 8.56
N TRP A 89 17.01 -25.66 8.61
CA TRP A 89 18.26 -25.29 9.28
C TRP A 89 18.23 -25.56 10.79
N ASP A 90 17.10 -25.35 11.46
CA ASP A 90 16.97 -25.68 12.89
C ASP A 90 17.10 -27.20 13.13
N LYS A 91 16.58 -28.03 12.22
CA LYS A 91 16.71 -29.50 12.31
C LYS A 91 18.13 -29.99 12.06
N ILE A 92 18.92 -29.28 11.25
CA ILE A 92 20.32 -29.63 10.97
C ILE A 92 21.18 -29.29 12.18
N LYS A 93 21.02 -28.10 12.79
CA LYS A 93 21.76 -27.73 14.01
C LYS A 93 21.51 -28.68 15.19
N HIS A 94 20.28 -29.14 15.38
CA HIS A 94 19.96 -30.08 16.45
C HIS A 94 20.60 -31.47 16.25
N LYS A 95 20.85 -31.90 15.01
CA LYS A 95 21.53 -33.18 14.76
C LYS A 95 23.00 -33.14 15.15
N GLU A 96 23.71 -32.06 14.80
CA GLU A 96 25.14 -31.91 15.12
C GLU A 96 25.37 -31.89 16.64
N ILE A 97 24.55 -31.16 17.39
CA ILE A 97 24.65 -31.08 18.86
C ILE A 97 24.37 -32.43 19.53
N MET A 98 23.38 -33.19 19.04
CA MET A 98 23.04 -34.50 19.60
C MET A 98 24.12 -35.56 19.33
N GLU A 99 24.88 -35.43 18.23
CA GLU A 99 25.97 -36.33 17.90
C GLU A 99 27.20 -36.10 18.79
N GLU A 100 27.54 -34.83 19.05
CA GLU A 100 28.62 -34.44 19.97
C GLU A 100 28.32 -34.83 21.42
N VAL A 101 27.07 -34.68 21.85
CA VAL A 101 26.61 -35.14 23.17
C VAL A 101 26.74 -36.66 23.28
N LYS A 102 26.32 -37.42 22.27
CA LYS A 102 26.42 -38.90 22.30
C LYS A 102 27.87 -39.38 22.38
N GLU A 103 28.79 -38.72 21.69
CA GLU A 103 30.23 -39.04 21.77
C GLU A 103 30.82 -38.72 23.16
N THR A 104 30.35 -37.64 23.78
CA THR A 104 30.78 -37.24 25.14
C THR A 104 30.26 -38.24 26.19
N TYR A 105 28.98 -38.61 26.16
CA TYR A 105 28.42 -39.60 27.09
C TYR A 105 28.99 -41.01 26.87
N ALA A 106 29.32 -41.40 25.64
CA ALA A 106 29.99 -42.67 25.38
C ALA A 106 31.41 -42.72 25.97
N LYS A 107 32.09 -41.58 26.11
CA LYS A 107 33.40 -41.47 26.77
C LYS A 107 33.26 -41.45 28.30
N THR A 108 32.20 -40.86 28.85
CA THR A 108 31.96 -40.78 30.30
C THR A 108 31.40 -42.09 30.89
N ALA A 109 30.66 -42.90 30.11
CA ALA A 109 30.05 -44.14 30.60
C ALA A 109 31.02 -45.32 30.84
N VAL A 110 32.33 -45.13 30.62
CA VAL A 110 33.35 -46.17 30.84
C VAL A 110 34.04 -46.04 32.21
N GLU A 111 33.84 -44.94 32.94
CA GLU A 111 34.54 -44.67 34.20
C GLU A 111 33.57 -44.23 35.31
N GLU A 112 32.65 -45.13 35.71
CA GLU A 112 32.22 -45.34 37.11
C GLU A 112 31.06 -46.33 37.21
N PRO A 113 31.26 -47.51 37.80
CA PRO A 113 30.25 -48.16 38.60
C PRO A 113 30.51 -47.79 40.07
N HIS A 114 29.91 -46.72 40.58
CA HIS A 114 29.84 -46.49 42.02
C HIS A 114 28.39 -46.54 42.50
N GLU A 115 28.21 -47.48 43.42
CA GLU A 115 27.09 -47.78 44.31
C GLU A 115 25.81 -46.95 44.21
N ALA A 116 24.72 -47.68 44.00
CA ALA A 116 23.37 -47.26 44.32
C ALA A 116 23.28 -46.85 45.80
N GLU A 117 23.24 -45.55 46.08
CA GLU A 117 22.74 -45.02 47.33
C GLU A 117 21.22 -44.83 47.20
N GLU A 118 20.51 -45.64 47.98
CA GLU A 118 19.08 -45.56 48.23
C GLU A 118 18.75 -44.21 48.91
N ILE A 119 18.30 -43.21 48.14
CA ILE A 119 17.79 -41.96 48.70
C ILE A 119 16.33 -41.77 48.27
N ALA A 120 15.49 -41.71 49.30
CA ALA A 120 14.04 -41.69 49.29
C ALA A 120 13.41 -40.61 48.41
N GLU A 121 12.26 -40.96 47.84
CA GLU A 121 11.37 -40.11 47.04
C GLU A 121 11.05 -38.76 47.73
N PRO A 122 11.23 -37.62 47.04
CA PRO A 122 10.45 -36.44 47.34
C PRO A 122 9.24 -36.36 46.42
N TYR A 123 8.09 -36.66 47.03
CA TYR A 123 6.74 -36.38 46.56
C TYR A 123 6.56 -34.88 46.24
N TYR A 124 6.34 -34.49 44.97
CA TYR A 124 5.72 -33.17 44.71
C TYR A 124 4.87 -33.09 43.44
N LYS A 125 3.56 -33.18 43.68
CA LYS A 125 2.41 -32.43 43.15
C LYS A 125 2.54 -31.65 41.82
N SER A 126 1.80 -32.13 40.83
CA SER A 126 1.29 -31.39 39.68
C SER A 126 0.41 -30.22 40.13
N SER A 127 0.73 -29.00 39.67
CA SER A 127 -0.16 -27.84 39.72
C SER A 127 -0.39 -27.36 38.29
N ASN A 128 -1.48 -27.84 37.70
CA ASN A 128 -2.02 -27.30 36.47
C ASN A 128 -2.61 -25.91 36.76
N ASN A 129 -1.99 -24.86 36.22
CA ASN A 129 -2.67 -23.59 36.03
C ASN A 129 -2.56 -23.19 34.56
N VAL A 130 -3.48 -23.74 33.78
CA VAL A 130 -3.87 -23.20 32.47
C VAL A 130 -4.64 -21.91 32.73
N LYS A 131 -4.11 -20.80 32.24
CA LYS A 131 -4.90 -19.59 32.01
C LYS A 131 -4.58 -19.09 30.60
N THR A 132 -5.48 -19.38 29.67
CA THR A 132 -5.47 -18.81 28.31
C THR A 132 -6.12 -17.43 28.29
N PRO A 133 -5.73 -16.56 27.34
CA PRO A 133 -6.25 -15.21 27.15
C PRO A 133 -7.69 -15.14 26.64
#